data_AF-A0AAQ0RUX0-F1
#
_entry.id   AF-A0AAQ0RUX0-F1
#
_cell.length_a   1.000
_cell.length_b   1.000
_cell.length_c   1.000
_cell.angle_alpha   90.00
_cell.angle_beta   90.00
_cell.angle_gamma   90.00
#
_symmetry.space_group_name_H-M   'P 1'
#
loop_
_entity.id
_entity.type
_entity.pdbx_description
1 polymer ?
#
loop_
_entity_poly.entity_id
_entity_poly.type
_entity_poly.pdbx_seq_one_letter_code
_entity_poly.pdbx_strand_id
1 'polypeptide(L)'
;MRTAGKKDGTMKKMKARPRNKPFDAKERQYLCGLDAVDACTEKRITWNQAFIAYAIKELVQGRAPSDIFRRAGCGPEVIGSKRIERCAARWRKKLEKQQEQEKHDEQES
;
A
#
# COMPACT_ATOMS: atom_id res chain seq x y z
N MET A 1 -43.79 12.06 21.16
CA MET A 1 -43.33 12.34 19.78
C MET A 1 -41.89 12.85 19.83
N ARG A 2 -40.93 12.10 19.29
CA ARG A 2 -39.68 12.56 18.63
C ARG A 2 -38.92 11.31 18.17
N THR A 3 -38.61 11.31 16.88
CA THR A 3 -38.21 10.19 16.04
C THR A 3 -36.70 10.01 15.98
N ALA A 4 -36.31 8.76 15.67
CA ALA A 4 -35.18 8.36 14.83
C ALA A 4 -33.74 8.58 15.35
N GLY A 5 -33.08 7.46 15.60
CA GLY A 5 -31.63 7.35 15.72
C GLY A 5 -31.16 5.90 15.68
N LYS A 6 -31.78 5.07 14.83
CA LYS A 6 -31.38 3.67 14.60
C LYS A 6 -30.03 3.69 13.88
N LYS A 7 -28.94 3.57 14.65
CA LYS A 7 -27.59 3.34 14.11
C LYS A 7 -27.48 1.88 13.66
N ASP A 8 -28.20 1.54 12.60
CA ASP A 8 -27.91 0.35 11.82
C ASP A 8 -26.67 0.65 10.97
N GLY A 9 -25.61 -0.09 11.23
CA GLY A 9 -24.34 0.10 10.53
C GLY A 9 -23.20 -0.48 11.32
N THR A 10 -23.32 -1.74 11.69
CA THR A 10 -22.17 -2.58 12.03
C THR A 10 -21.09 -2.34 10.98
N MET A 11 -20.06 -1.55 11.29
CA MET A 11 -18.76 -1.67 10.63
C MET A 11 -18.22 -3.02 11.06
N LYS A 12 -18.78 -4.07 10.44
CA LYS A 12 -18.45 -5.47 10.63
C LYS A 12 -16.95 -5.51 10.55
N LYS A 13 -16.27 -5.74 11.69
CA LYS A 13 -14.80 -5.78 11.75
C LYS A 13 -14.32 -6.60 10.56
N MET A 14 -13.82 -5.94 9.52
CA MET A 14 -13.35 -6.65 8.33
C MET A 14 -12.23 -7.53 8.85
N LYS A 15 -12.46 -8.85 8.85
CA LYS A 15 -11.48 -9.79 9.35
C LYS A 15 -10.23 -9.54 8.51
N ALA A 16 -9.11 -9.26 9.19
CA ALA A 16 -7.84 -9.05 8.51
C ALA A 16 -7.62 -10.19 7.52
N ARG A 17 -7.32 -9.85 6.27
CA ARG A 17 -7.17 -10.84 5.20
C ARG A 17 -6.22 -11.95 5.65
N PRO A 18 -6.59 -13.24 5.52
CA PRO A 18 -5.74 -14.34 5.93
C PRO A 18 -4.38 -14.28 5.22
N ARG A 19 -3.31 -14.62 5.94
CA ARG A 19 -1.96 -14.65 5.36
C ARG A 19 -1.95 -15.59 4.16
N ASN A 20 -1.32 -15.15 3.08
CA ASN A 20 -1.14 -15.90 1.83
C ASN A 20 -2.41 -16.23 1.03
N LYS A 21 -3.58 -15.63 1.33
CA LYS A 21 -4.73 -15.77 0.44
C LYS A 21 -4.40 -15.19 -0.95
N PRO A 22 -4.59 -15.93 -2.05
CA PRO A 22 -4.53 -15.37 -3.40
C PRO A 22 -5.54 -14.23 -3.59
N PHE A 23 -5.32 -13.38 -4.59
CA PHE A 23 -6.26 -12.35 -4.98
C PHE A 23 -7.36 -12.95 -5.87
N ASP A 24 -8.60 -12.79 -5.44
CA ASP A 24 -9.76 -13.21 -6.24
C ASP A 24 -9.87 -12.38 -7.52
N ALA A 25 -10.59 -12.86 -8.54
CA ALA A 25 -10.77 -12.11 -9.79
C ALA A 25 -11.34 -10.70 -9.55
N LYS A 26 -12.32 -10.57 -8.64
CA LYS A 26 -12.91 -9.28 -8.25
C LYS A 26 -11.89 -8.36 -7.56
N GLU A 27 -11.07 -8.90 -6.65
CA GLU A 27 -10.04 -8.13 -5.96
C GLU A 27 -8.96 -7.65 -6.93
N ARG A 28 -8.56 -8.48 -7.90
CA ARG A 28 -7.60 -8.11 -8.95
C ARG A 28 -8.16 -7.01 -9.85
N GLN A 29 -9.41 -7.14 -10.30
CA GLN A 29 -10.06 -6.11 -11.12
C GLN A 29 -10.13 -4.78 -10.38
N TYR A 30 -10.48 -4.80 -9.09
CA TYR A 30 -10.48 -3.60 -8.25
C TYR A 30 -9.08 -2.99 -8.14
N LEU A 31 -8.06 -3.79 -7.83
CA LEU A 31 -6.69 -3.30 -7.65
C LEU A 31 -6.08 -2.78 -8.96
N CYS A 32 -6.29 -3.46 -10.09
CA CYS A 32 -5.83 -3.00 -11.40
C CYS A 32 -6.50 -1.69 -11.86
N GLY A 33 -7.63 -1.30 -11.26
CA GLY A 33 -8.31 -0.04 -11.56
C GLY A 33 -7.77 1.16 -10.76
N LEU A 34 -6.78 0.97 -9.88
CA LEU A 34 -6.21 2.04 -9.05
C LEU A 34 -4.96 2.61 -9.73
N ASP A 35 -4.81 3.94 -9.75
CA ASP A 35 -3.61 4.61 -10.28
C ASP A 35 -2.30 4.19 -9.60
N ALA A 36 -2.40 3.69 -8.36
CA ALA A 36 -1.27 3.21 -7.58
C ALA A 36 -0.71 1.87 -8.09
N VAL A 37 -1.49 1.11 -8.85
CA VAL A 37 -1.19 -0.27 -9.28
C VAL A 37 -1.10 -0.31 -10.79
N ASP A 38 0.02 -0.84 -11.28
CA ASP A 38 0.26 -1.02 -12.71
C ASP A 38 -0.32 -2.36 -13.20
N ALA A 39 -0.16 -3.42 -12.39
CA ALA A 39 -0.75 -4.73 -12.67
C ALA A 39 -0.98 -5.53 -11.39
N CYS A 40 -2.08 -6.28 -11.31
CA CYS A 40 -2.35 -7.20 -10.20
C CYS A 40 -2.57 -8.63 -10.72
N THR A 41 -1.68 -9.53 -10.30
CA THR A 41 -1.83 -10.98 -10.48
C THR A 41 -2.45 -11.61 -9.23
N GLU A 42 -2.62 -12.94 -9.25
CA GLU A 42 -3.16 -13.69 -8.12
C GLU A 42 -2.29 -13.61 -6.85
N LYS A 43 -0.97 -13.39 -6.97
CA LYS A 43 -0.05 -13.34 -5.81
C LYS A 43 0.80 -12.08 -5.74
N ARG A 44 1.02 -11.40 -6.86
CA ARG A 44 1.91 -10.24 -6.99
C ARG A 44 1.14 -9.00 -7.44
N ILE A 45 1.49 -7.86 -6.85
CA ILE A 45 1.05 -6.53 -7.28
C ILE A 45 2.29 -5.83 -7.83
N THR A 46 2.21 -5.34 -9.06
CA THR A 46 3.15 -4.41 -9.66
C THR A 46 2.68 -3.01 -9.30
N TRP A 47 3.50 -2.30 -8.56
CA TRP A 47 3.21 -0.93 -8.14
C TRP A 47 3.69 0.06 -9.19
N ASN A 48 2.88 1.10 -9.42
CA ASN A 48 3.28 2.20 -10.26
C ASN A 48 4.52 2.91 -9.65
N GLN A 49 5.55 3.18 -10.46
CA GLN A 49 6.75 3.85 -9.99
C GLN A 49 6.45 5.24 -9.39
N ALA A 50 5.49 5.98 -9.97
CA ALA A 50 5.06 7.27 -9.44
C ALA A 50 4.47 7.15 -8.03
N PHE A 51 3.66 6.10 -7.80
CA PHE A 51 3.11 5.82 -6.49
C PHE A 51 4.19 5.39 -5.48
N ILE A 52 5.17 4.58 -5.90
CA ILE A 52 6.30 4.21 -5.06
C ILE A 52 7.05 5.48 -4.60
N ALA A 53 7.36 6.40 -5.52
CA ALA A 53 8.04 7.65 -5.19
C ALA A 53 7.24 8.51 -4.21
N TYR A 54 5.93 8.67 -4.45
CA TYR A 54 5.02 9.37 -3.54
C TYR A 54 4.98 8.70 -2.15
N ALA A 55 4.85 7.38 -2.10
CA ALA A 55 4.80 6.63 -0.85
C ALA A 55 6.10 6.77 -0.06
N ILE A 56 7.26 6.70 -0.71
CA ILE A 56 8.56 6.92 -0.07
C ILE A 56 8.63 8.34 0.51
N LYS A 57 8.22 9.36 -0.23
CA LYS A 57 8.22 10.76 0.24
C LYS A 57 7.40 10.93 1.52
N GLU A 58 6.18 10.43 1.55
CA GLU A 58 5.33 10.50 2.75
C GLU A 58 5.91 9.65 3.91
N LEU A 59 6.52 8.50 3.63
CA LEU A 59 7.19 7.67 4.65
C LEU A 59 8.40 8.36 5.28
N VAL A 60 9.11 9.20 4.54
CA VAL A 60 10.21 10.04 5.05
C VAL A 60 9.67 11.19 5.89
N GLN A 61 8.50 11.73 5.55
CA GLN A 61 7.77 12.72 6.37
C GLN A 61 7.16 12.13 7.66
N GLY A 62 7.34 10.84 7.93
CA GLY A 62 6.83 10.18 9.15
C GLY A 62 5.36 9.75 9.07
N ARG A 63 4.73 9.76 7.89
CA ARG A 63 3.38 9.22 7.72
C ARG A 63 3.35 7.70 7.92
N ALA A 64 2.25 7.21 8.46
CA ALA A 64 2.03 5.78 8.58
C ALA A 64 1.79 5.14 7.19
N PRO A 65 2.47 4.02 6.87
CA PRO A 65 2.25 3.28 5.63
C PRO A 65 0.78 2.95 5.37
N SER A 66 0.03 2.56 6.40
CA SER A 66 -1.38 2.22 6.28
C SER A 66 -2.25 3.36 5.74
N ASP A 67 -1.92 4.61 6.08
CA ASP A 67 -2.71 5.77 5.67
C ASP A 67 -2.42 6.17 4.22
N ILE A 68 -1.15 6.06 3.80
CA ILE A 68 -0.75 6.28 2.40
C ILE A 68 -1.51 5.32 1.47
N PHE A 69 -1.51 4.04 1.82
CA PHE A 69 -2.18 3.01 1.04
C PHE A 69 -3.71 3.11 1.12
N ARG A 70 -4.26 3.54 2.25
CA ARG A 70 -5.70 3.81 2.38
C ARG A 70 -6.16 4.95 1.48
N ARG A 71 -5.37 6.03 1.35
CA ARG A 71 -5.66 7.14 0.41
C ARG A 71 -5.68 6.67 -1.04
N ALA A 72 -4.83 5.70 -1.38
CA ALA A 72 -4.77 5.11 -2.71
C ALA A 72 -5.79 3.98 -2.96
N GLY A 73 -6.73 3.72 -2.05
CA GLY A 73 -7.73 2.66 -2.18
C GLY A 73 -7.20 1.24 -1.93
N CYS A 74 -5.89 1.06 -1.71
CA CYS A 74 -5.26 -0.23 -1.43
C CYS A 74 -4.95 -0.41 0.07
N GLY A 75 -5.91 -0.04 0.93
CA GLY A 75 -5.74 -0.08 2.38
C GLY A 75 -5.48 -1.48 2.98
N PRO A 76 -5.19 -1.55 4.30
CA PRO A 76 -4.89 -2.79 5.00
C PRO A 76 -6.03 -3.83 4.95
N GLU A 77 -7.26 -3.41 4.66
CA GLU A 77 -8.41 -4.29 4.50
C GLU A 77 -8.38 -5.08 3.19
N VAL A 78 -7.80 -4.51 2.12
CA VAL A 78 -7.75 -5.13 0.78
C VAL A 78 -6.49 -5.99 0.63
N ILE A 79 -5.32 -5.39 0.84
CA ILE A 79 -4.04 -6.07 0.61
C ILE A 79 -3.46 -6.69 1.88
N GLY A 80 -3.96 -6.32 3.06
CA GLY A 80 -3.44 -6.78 4.34
C GLY A 80 -2.33 -5.89 4.91
N SER A 81 -2.44 -5.54 6.19
CA SER A 81 -1.47 -4.72 6.91
C SER A 81 -0.01 -5.23 6.79
N LYS A 82 0.20 -6.55 6.93
CA LYS A 82 1.54 -7.16 6.79
C LYS A 82 2.14 -7.05 5.38
N ARG A 83 1.33 -6.89 4.32
CA ARG A 83 1.87 -6.62 2.97
C ARG A 83 2.32 -5.17 2.85
N ILE A 84 1.56 -4.24 3.42
CA ILE A 84 1.90 -2.81 3.47
C ILE A 84 3.24 -2.61 4.18
N GLU A 85 3.38 -3.16 5.40
CA GLU A 85 4.64 -3.06 6.17
C GLU A 85 5.83 -3.59 5.37
N ARG A 86 5.68 -4.76 4.73
CA ARG A 86 6.74 -5.36 3.91
C ARG A 86 7.07 -4.52 2.66
N CYS A 87 6.09 -3.88 2.03
CA CYS A 87 6.34 -3.00 0.88
C CYS A 87 7.11 -1.75 1.33
N ALA A 88 6.65 -1.09 2.39
CA ALA A 88 7.33 0.09 2.94
C ALA A 88 8.78 -0.20 3.35
N ALA A 89 9.04 -1.31 4.04
CA ALA A 89 10.39 -1.73 4.41
C ALA A 89 11.28 -1.99 3.18
N ARG A 90 10.75 -2.64 2.14
CA ARG A 90 11.49 -2.88 0.89
C ARG A 90 11.83 -1.59 0.16
N TRP A 91 10.90 -0.65 0.08
CA TRP A 91 11.13 0.63 -0.61
C TRP A 91 12.13 1.51 0.12
N ARG A 92 12.09 1.56 1.46
CA ARG A 92 13.12 2.23 2.27
C ARG A 92 14.51 1.66 2.01
N LYS A 93 14.64 0.33 2.02
CA LYS A 93 15.92 -0.34 1.74
C LYS A 93 16.41 -0.10 0.30
N LYS A 94 15.50 0.03 -0.67
CA LYS A 94 15.85 0.36 -2.05
C LYS A 94 16.39 1.79 -2.14
N LEU A 95 15.77 2.74 -1.46
CA LEU A 95 16.22 4.14 -1.42
C LEU A 95 17.61 4.26 -0.78
N GLU A 96 17.82 3.63 0.37
CA GLU A 96 19.11 3.62 1.07
C GLU A 96 20.25 3.14 0.16
N LYS A 97 20.02 2.03 -0.55
CA LYS A 97 20.98 1.51 -1.54
C LYS A 97 21.21 2.45 -2.73
N GLN A 98 20.18 3.14 -3.19
CA GLN A 98 20.32 4.10 -4.30
C GLN A 98 21.17 5.29 -3.88
N GLN A 99 20.93 5.83 -2.67
CA GLN A 99 21.71 6.93 -2.10
C GLN A 99 23.18 6.57 -1.87
N GLU A 100 23.45 5.32 -1.50
CA GLU A 100 24.81 4.81 -1.28
C GLU A 100 25.57 4.61 -2.60
N GLN A 101 24.87 4.21 -3.67
CA GLN A 101 25.45 4.07 -5.01
C GLN A 101 25.78 5.44 -5.65
N GLU A 102 24.92 6.45 -5.47
CA GLU A 102 25.15 7.82 -5.98
C GLU A 102 26.37 8.48 -5.32
N LYS A 103 26.67 8.17 -4.06
CA LYS A 103 27.86 8.68 -3.37
C LYS A 103 29.17 8.05 -3.82
N HIS A 104 29.14 6.87 -4.44
CA HIS A 104 30.34 6.17 -4.90
C HIS A 104 30.84 6.71 -6.26
N ASP A 105 29.97 7.30 -7.08
CA ASP A 105 30.35 7.86 -8.39
C ASP A 105 31.04 9.24 -8.27
N GLU A 106 30.78 9.99 -7.18
CA GLU A 106 31.32 11.34 -6.97
C GLU A 106 32.71 11.35 -6.31
N GLN A 107 33.29 10.17 -6.01
CA GLN A 107 34.66 10.02 -5.50
C GLN A 107 35.66 9.54 -6.57
N GLU A 108 35.22 9.31 -7.81
CA GLU A 108 36.07 8.83 -8.92
C GLU A 108 36.00 9.73 -10.19
N SER A 109 35.79 11.05 -10.02
CA SER A 109 36.02 12.07 -11.06
C SER A 109 36.93 13.19 -10.60
#